data_AF-A0ABD1MP62-F1
#
_entry.id   AF-A0ABD1MP62-F1
#
_cell.length_a   1.000
_cell.length_b   1.000
_cell.length_c   1.000
_cell.angle_alpha   90.00
_cell.angle_beta   90.00
_cell.angle_gamma   90.00
#
_symmetry.space_group_name_H-M   'P 1'
#
loop_
_entity.id
_entity.type
_entity.pdbx_description
1 polymer ?
#
loop_
_entity_poly.entity_id
_entity_poly.type
_entity_poly.pdbx_seq_one_letter_code
_entity_poly.pdbx_strand_id
1 'polypeptide(L)'
;MALYIFHPIAGSIPIQLANLTQLTRLYLHDNLLTGSIPSTLGHLKKLFDLDLHSNQITGFIPRGLGNSSLKFLYLSHNSLFGSIPSKIANSMKLIEVDLSHNNLTGSIPPLIFQCPSIRNVDLSCNLLNGSITSQINCVYNLNLSHNFLEEKCDVYSFGVVTLETLTGRDPRELISFLSNSTTQNMLLKDLLDPRLALSICQKDTQDIMIVVSIALACLCSKPKFRPSMQDVSCELSNFKMTLLSSFHEISIHQLMTREICHPSCKSQD
;
A
#
# COMPACT_ATOMS: atom_id res chain seq x y z
N MET A 1 19.83 -5.50 -31.79
CA MET A 1 19.25 -4.54 -32.75
C MET A 1 18.32 -3.61 -31.99
N ALA A 2 18.31 -2.32 -32.28
CA ALA A 2 17.47 -1.38 -31.54
C ALA A 2 16.65 -0.54 -32.53
N LEU A 3 15.38 -0.30 -32.19
CA LEU A 3 14.45 0.50 -32.98
C LEU A 3 14.13 1.76 -32.19
N TYR A 4 14.34 2.91 -32.84
CA TYR A 4 14.12 4.24 -32.30
C TYR A 4 13.26 5.00 -33.30
N ILE A 5 12.27 5.72 -32.80
CA ILE A 5 11.44 6.61 -33.62
C ILE A 5 11.55 8.02 -33.04
N PHE A 6 12.11 8.94 -33.83
CA PHE A 6 12.38 10.33 -33.43
C PHE A 6 11.37 11.34 -33.97
N HIS A 7 10.33 10.89 -34.68
CA HIS A 7 9.29 11.77 -35.23
C HIS A 7 7.95 11.44 -34.57
N PRO A 8 7.06 12.42 -34.37
CA PRO A 8 5.74 12.17 -33.80
C PRO A 8 4.97 11.17 -34.65
N ILE A 9 4.74 9.99 -34.10
CA ILE A 9 3.88 8.96 -34.70
C ILE A 9 2.60 8.84 -33.87
N ALA A 10 1.48 8.76 -34.59
CA ALA A 10 0.16 8.50 -34.04
C ALA A 10 -0.34 7.11 -34.44
N GLY A 11 -1.34 6.61 -33.71
CA GLY A 11 -1.97 5.32 -33.96
C GLY A 11 -1.45 4.21 -33.05
N SER A 12 -1.87 2.97 -33.29
CA SER A 12 -1.52 1.84 -32.43
C SER A 12 -0.16 1.23 -32.74
N ILE A 13 0.50 0.67 -31.72
CA ILE A 13 1.69 -0.16 -31.90
C ILE A 13 1.35 -1.35 -32.80
N PRO A 14 1.98 -1.49 -33.99
CA PRO A 14 1.62 -2.54 -34.93
C PRO A 14 2.09 -3.91 -34.45
N ILE A 15 1.21 -4.91 -34.54
CA ILE A 15 1.51 -6.29 -34.11
C ILE A 15 2.71 -6.91 -34.84
N GLN A 16 3.00 -6.42 -36.05
CA GLN A 16 4.10 -6.86 -36.91
C GLN A 16 5.48 -6.55 -36.32
N LEU A 17 5.60 -5.64 -35.35
CA LEU A 17 6.86 -5.41 -34.62
C LEU A 17 7.36 -6.69 -33.95
N ALA A 18 6.46 -7.62 -33.60
CA ALA A 18 6.81 -8.93 -33.07
C ALA A 18 7.63 -9.80 -34.03
N ASN A 19 7.66 -9.50 -35.34
CA ASN A 19 8.46 -10.23 -36.32
C ASN A 19 9.95 -9.87 -36.24
N LEU A 20 10.32 -8.77 -35.57
CA LEU A 20 11.70 -8.32 -35.40
C LEU A 20 12.39 -9.11 -34.29
N THR A 21 12.50 -10.43 -34.41
CA THR A 21 12.96 -11.35 -33.34
C THR A 21 14.38 -11.07 -32.81
N GLN A 22 15.19 -10.29 -33.52
CA GLN A 22 16.52 -9.86 -33.11
C GLN A 22 16.53 -8.53 -32.33
N LEU A 23 15.36 -7.91 -32.13
CA LEU A 23 15.21 -6.66 -31.42
C LEU A 23 15.57 -6.84 -29.94
N THR A 24 16.46 -5.97 -29.47
CA THR A 24 16.99 -5.94 -28.10
C THR A 24 16.52 -4.70 -27.34
N ARG A 25 16.24 -3.61 -28.06
CA ARG A 25 15.68 -2.37 -27.51
C ARG A 25 14.58 -1.83 -28.42
N LEU A 26 13.49 -1.36 -27.83
CA LEU A 26 12.37 -0.74 -28.55
C LEU A 26 12.00 0.56 -27.85
N TYR A 27 12.32 1.69 -28.47
CA TYR A 27 12.03 3.02 -27.93
C TYR A 27 11.01 3.72 -28.82
N LEU A 28 9.82 3.90 -28.27
CA LEU A 28 8.69 4.60 -28.88
C LEU A 28 8.11 5.67 -27.95
N HIS A 29 8.90 6.12 -26.96
CA HIS A 29 8.48 7.15 -26.01
C HIS A 29 8.23 8.50 -26.68
N ASP A 30 7.55 9.41 -25.97
CA ASP A 30 7.25 10.78 -26.42
C ASP A 30 6.56 10.84 -27.80
N ASN A 31 5.52 10.04 -27.96
CA ASN A 31 4.74 9.94 -29.19
C ASN A 31 3.23 10.09 -28.92
N LEU A 32 2.43 10.00 -29.98
CA LEU A 32 0.96 10.06 -29.91
C LEU A 32 0.35 8.65 -30.07
N LEU A 33 1.05 7.62 -29.61
CA LEU A 33 0.59 6.24 -29.76
C LEU A 33 -0.64 5.99 -28.91
N THR A 34 -1.63 5.31 -29.50
CA THR A 34 -2.91 4.98 -28.89
C THR A 34 -3.16 3.47 -28.91
N GLY A 35 -4.32 3.02 -28.44
CA GLY A 35 -4.64 1.59 -28.38
C GLY A 35 -3.83 0.87 -27.30
N SER A 36 -3.75 -0.46 -27.37
CA SER A 36 -3.11 -1.28 -26.33
C SER A 36 -1.74 -1.81 -26.73
N ILE A 37 -0.93 -2.17 -25.74
CA ILE A 37 0.34 -2.85 -25.95
C ILE A 37 0.05 -4.25 -26.53
N PRO A 38 0.54 -4.59 -27.73
CA PRO A 38 0.30 -5.89 -28.32
C PRO A 38 0.94 -7.01 -27.49
N SER A 39 0.15 -8.03 -27.15
CA SER A 39 0.67 -9.21 -26.43
C SER A 39 1.74 -9.97 -27.23
N THR A 40 1.75 -9.80 -28.56
CA THR A 40 2.75 -10.36 -29.48
C THR A 40 4.16 -9.81 -29.25
N LEU A 41 4.34 -8.67 -28.58
CA LEU A 41 5.67 -8.18 -28.18
C LEU A 41 6.41 -9.17 -27.26
N GLY A 42 5.68 -10.06 -26.58
CA GLY A 42 6.25 -11.19 -25.82
C GLY A 42 6.97 -12.25 -26.67
N HIS A 43 6.89 -12.18 -28.00
CA HIS A 43 7.67 -13.02 -28.91
C HIS A 43 9.13 -12.53 -29.05
N LEU A 44 9.40 -11.26 -28.70
CA LEU A 44 10.73 -10.66 -28.79
C LEU A 44 11.62 -11.09 -27.62
N LYS A 45 12.06 -12.36 -27.60
CA LYS A 45 12.80 -12.97 -26.47
C LYS A 45 14.10 -12.24 -26.08
N LYS A 46 14.71 -11.55 -27.05
CA LYS A 46 15.95 -10.78 -26.89
C LYS A 46 15.71 -9.35 -26.40
N LEU A 47 14.47 -8.87 -26.39
CA LEU A 47 14.11 -7.54 -25.91
C LEU A 47 14.39 -7.48 -24.40
N PHE A 48 15.30 -6.58 -24.02
CA PHE A 48 15.63 -6.33 -22.63
C PHE A 48 15.33 -4.90 -22.20
N ASP A 49 15.04 -4.02 -23.14
CA ASP A 49 14.83 -2.59 -22.89
C ASP A 49 13.62 -2.13 -23.72
N LEU A 50 12.52 -1.85 -23.02
CA LEU A 50 11.26 -1.42 -23.63
C LEU A 50 10.87 -0.08 -23.05
N ASP A 51 10.79 0.92 -23.91
CA ASP A 51 10.42 2.27 -23.54
C ASP A 51 9.23 2.76 -24.39
N LEU A 52 8.09 2.92 -23.74
CA LEU A 52 6.83 3.42 -24.29
C LEU A 52 6.28 4.60 -23.47
N HIS A 53 7.10 5.26 -22.65
CA HIS A 53 6.60 6.33 -21.79
C HIS A 53 6.08 7.54 -22.58
N SER A 54 5.28 8.40 -21.95
CA SER A 54 4.72 9.62 -22.57
C SER A 54 3.97 9.34 -23.88
N ASN A 55 2.91 8.54 -23.80
CA ASN A 55 2.02 8.24 -24.92
C ASN A 55 0.55 8.26 -24.45
N GLN A 56 -0.38 7.86 -25.32
CA GLN A 56 -1.82 7.75 -25.03
C GLN A 56 -2.25 6.27 -25.05
N ILE A 57 -1.35 5.36 -24.64
CA ILE A 57 -1.59 3.92 -24.66
C ILE A 57 -2.60 3.58 -23.56
N THR A 58 -3.57 2.74 -23.89
CA THR A 58 -4.66 2.27 -23.02
C THR A 58 -4.61 0.75 -22.87
N GLY A 59 -5.51 0.19 -22.07
CA GLY A 59 -5.63 -1.26 -21.91
C GLY A 59 -4.70 -1.83 -20.84
N PHE A 60 -4.61 -3.16 -20.82
CA PHE A 60 -3.84 -3.89 -19.82
C PHE A 60 -2.37 -4.01 -20.23
N ILE A 61 -1.47 -4.06 -19.24
CA ILE A 61 -0.11 -4.57 -19.46
C ILE A 61 -0.23 -6.07 -19.82
N PRO A 62 0.18 -6.50 -21.02
CA PRO A 62 -0.05 -7.88 -21.45
C PRO A 62 0.90 -8.84 -20.73
N ARG A 63 0.34 -9.89 -20.14
CA ARG A 63 1.09 -10.98 -19.47
C ARG A 63 2.19 -11.62 -20.35
N GLY A 64 2.08 -11.48 -21.67
CA GLY A 64 3.06 -11.97 -22.64
C GLY A 64 4.41 -11.26 -22.58
N LEU A 65 4.48 -9.99 -22.13
CA LEU A 65 5.74 -9.25 -21.97
C LEU A 65 6.72 -9.96 -21.02
N GLY A 66 6.18 -10.70 -20.04
CA GLY A 66 6.96 -11.54 -19.14
C GLY A 66 7.76 -12.66 -19.81
N ASN A 67 7.48 -12.96 -21.09
CA ASN A 67 8.23 -13.93 -21.85
C ASN A 67 9.51 -13.35 -22.50
N SER A 68 9.71 -12.04 -22.43
CA SER A 68 10.91 -11.34 -22.90
C SER A 68 11.94 -11.23 -21.76
N SER A 69 13.21 -11.02 -22.10
CA SER A 69 14.28 -10.89 -21.11
C SER A 69 14.41 -9.46 -20.58
N LEU A 70 13.29 -8.83 -20.21
CA LEU A 70 13.24 -7.43 -19.79
C LEU A 70 14.14 -7.14 -18.58
N LYS A 71 14.86 -6.03 -18.68
CA LYS A 71 15.70 -5.42 -17.65
C LYS A 71 15.21 -4.01 -17.32
N PHE A 72 14.85 -3.26 -18.35
CA PHE A 72 14.34 -1.89 -18.27
C PHE A 72 12.95 -1.87 -18.90
N LEU A 73 11.98 -1.36 -18.15
CA LEU A 73 10.60 -1.23 -18.58
C LEU A 73 10.05 0.13 -18.17
N TYR A 74 9.82 0.97 -19.16
CA TYR A 74 9.26 2.31 -18.98
C TYR A 74 7.91 2.40 -19.70
N LEU A 75 6.83 2.45 -18.93
CA LEU A 75 5.45 2.58 -19.42
C LEU A 75 4.75 3.80 -18.79
N SER A 76 5.49 4.70 -18.17
CA SER A 76 4.94 5.84 -17.45
C SER A 76 4.22 6.84 -18.35
N HIS A 77 3.39 7.70 -17.76
CA HIS A 77 2.61 8.71 -18.49
C HIS A 77 1.82 8.12 -19.67
N ASN A 78 0.94 7.18 -19.35
CA ASN A 78 -0.01 6.56 -20.26
C ASN A 78 -1.38 6.44 -19.57
N SER A 79 -2.33 5.73 -20.19
CA SER A 79 -3.65 5.44 -19.64
C SER A 79 -3.86 3.92 -19.47
N LEU A 80 -2.80 3.20 -19.07
CA LEU A 80 -2.86 1.76 -18.80
C LEU A 80 -3.71 1.49 -17.56
N PHE A 81 -4.45 0.39 -17.56
CA PHE A 81 -5.34 0.02 -16.45
C PHE A 81 -5.33 -1.48 -16.14
N GLY A 82 -5.97 -1.84 -15.03
CA GLY A 82 -5.97 -3.20 -14.50
C GLY A 82 -4.70 -3.52 -13.73
N SER A 83 -4.50 -4.80 -13.39
CA SER A 83 -3.40 -5.21 -12.54
C SER A 83 -2.07 -5.39 -13.26
N ILE A 84 -0.98 -5.13 -12.54
CA ILE A 84 0.37 -5.44 -12.99
C ILE A 84 0.51 -6.98 -13.05
N PRO A 85 0.79 -7.59 -14.22
CA PRO A 85 0.91 -9.04 -14.30
C PRO A 85 2.19 -9.50 -13.59
N SER A 86 2.06 -10.44 -12.64
CA SER A 86 3.22 -11.04 -11.96
C SER A 86 4.25 -11.61 -12.92
N LYS A 87 3.80 -12.11 -14.08
CA LYS A 87 4.66 -12.68 -15.12
C LYS A 87 5.72 -11.71 -15.65
N ILE A 88 5.54 -10.39 -15.50
CA ILE A 88 6.50 -9.41 -16.00
C ILE A 88 7.89 -9.56 -15.37
N ALA A 89 7.95 -10.11 -14.15
CA ALA A 89 9.17 -10.39 -13.41
C ALA A 89 9.68 -11.84 -13.58
N ASN A 90 9.05 -12.68 -14.40
CA ASN A 90 9.42 -14.10 -14.55
C ASN A 90 10.86 -14.33 -15.01
N SER A 91 11.43 -13.38 -15.77
CA SER A 91 12.82 -13.47 -16.23
C SER A 91 13.83 -13.29 -15.09
N MET A 92 13.40 -12.77 -13.93
CA MET A 92 14.21 -12.42 -12.76
C MET A 92 15.39 -11.50 -13.11
N LYS A 93 15.25 -10.69 -14.17
CA LYS A 93 16.29 -9.81 -14.72
C LYS A 93 15.98 -8.32 -14.64
N LEU A 94 14.81 -7.94 -14.10
CA LEU A 94 14.43 -6.53 -13.97
C LEU A 94 15.45 -5.77 -13.13
N ILE A 95 15.79 -4.58 -13.62
CA ILE A 95 16.70 -3.61 -13.01
C ILE A 95 15.92 -2.34 -12.70
N GLU A 96 15.09 -1.90 -13.66
CA GLU A 96 14.32 -0.67 -13.55
C GLU A 96 12.93 -0.86 -14.12
N VAL A 97 11.94 -0.40 -13.36
CA VAL A 97 10.52 -0.45 -13.71
C VAL A 97 9.92 0.90 -13.37
N ASP A 98 9.45 1.61 -14.39
CA ASP A 98 8.66 2.83 -14.24
C ASP A 98 7.28 2.61 -14.87
N LEU A 99 6.27 2.50 -14.02
CA LEU A 99 4.87 2.41 -14.40
C LEU A 99 4.06 3.60 -13.87
N SER A 100 4.75 4.67 -13.45
CA SER A 100 4.12 5.83 -12.84
C SER A 100 3.13 6.54 -13.76
N HIS A 101 2.20 7.34 -13.21
CA HIS A 101 1.23 8.11 -13.99
C HIS A 101 0.42 7.25 -14.97
N ASN A 102 -0.31 6.27 -14.42
CA ASN A 102 -1.25 5.40 -15.12
C ASN A 102 -2.51 5.17 -14.26
N ASN A 103 -3.44 4.33 -14.72
CA ASN A 103 -4.65 3.93 -14.00
C ASN A 103 -4.57 2.46 -13.51
N LEU A 104 -3.36 1.98 -13.15
CA LEU A 104 -3.15 0.60 -12.72
C LEU A 104 -3.81 0.33 -11.36
N THR A 105 -4.44 -0.83 -11.21
CA THR A 105 -5.20 -1.23 -10.01
C THR A 105 -4.68 -2.54 -9.43
N GLY A 106 -5.19 -2.94 -8.26
CA GLY A 106 -4.83 -4.20 -7.61
C GLY A 106 -3.46 -4.15 -6.91
N SER A 107 -3.02 -5.30 -6.42
CA SER A 107 -1.79 -5.39 -5.64
C SER A 107 -0.52 -5.45 -6.47
N ILE A 108 0.56 -4.90 -5.92
CA ILE A 108 1.89 -4.96 -6.53
C ILE A 108 2.39 -6.42 -6.46
N PRO A 109 2.74 -7.06 -7.59
CA PRO A 109 3.24 -8.43 -7.58
C PRO A 109 4.55 -8.54 -6.79
N PRO A 110 4.62 -9.39 -5.75
CA PRO A 110 5.82 -9.52 -4.91
C PRO A 110 7.07 -9.95 -5.68
N LEU A 111 6.87 -10.66 -6.81
CA LEU A 111 7.95 -11.15 -7.67
C LEU A 111 8.82 -10.02 -8.24
N ILE A 112 8.28 -8.80 -8.40
CA ILE A 112 9.06 -7.63 -8.84
C ILE A 112 10.19 -7.32 -7.83
N PHE A 113 9.87 -7.38 -6.54
CA PHE A 113 10.83 -7.11 -5.45
C PHE A 113 11.81 -8.27 -5.20
N GLN A 114 11.53 -9.45 -5.74
CA GLN A 114 12.38 -10.63 -5.63
C GLN A 114 13.46 -10.70 -6.73
N CYS A 115 13.42 -9.82 -7.74
CA CYS A 115 14.45 -9.75 -8.78
C CYS A 115 15.81 -9.33 -8.17
N PRO A 116 16.89 -10.12 -8.28
CA PRO A 116 18.16 -9.82 -7.61
C PRO A 116 18.83 -8.50 -8.06
N SER A 117 18.53 -8.08 -9.28
CA SER A 117 19.12 -6.89 -9.91
C SER A 117 18.23 -5.65 -9.84
N ILE A 118 17.03 -5.73 -9.25
CA ILE A 118 16.11 -4.60 -9.19
C ILE A 118 16.73 -3.46 -8.38
N ARG A 119 16.72 -2.24 -8.93
CA ARG A 119 17.30 -1.03 -8.31
C ARG A 119 16.27 0.06 -8.17
N ASN A 120 15.53 0.33 -9.24
CA ASN A 120 14.62 1.46 -9.35
C ASN A 120 13.21 0.94 -9.66
N VAL A 121 12.24 1.34 -8.83
CA VAL A 121 10.84 1.01 -9.02
C VAL A 121 10.02 2.26 -8.74
N ASP A 122 9.44 2.84 -9.79
CA ASP A 122 8.45 3.91 -9.68
C ASP A 122 7.08 3.39 -10.11
N LEU A 123 6.16 3.34 -9.16
CA LEU A 123 4.76 2.97 -9.37
C LEU A 123 3.83 4.11 -8.95
N SER A 124 4.35 5.32 -8.76
CA SER A 124 3.59 6.45 -8.24
C SER A 124 2.46 6.89 -9.16
N CYS A 125 1.50 7.65 -8.64
CA CYS A 125 0.38 8.19 -9.41
C CYS A 125 -0.38 7.09 -10.16
N ASN A 126 -0.86 6.10 -9.42
CA ASN A 126 -1.67 4.98 -9.88
C ASN A 126 -2.83 4.72 -8.89
N LEU A 127 -3.58 3.64 -9.10
CA LEU A 127 -4.68 3.20 -8.24
C LEU A 127 -4.35 1.86 -7.55
N LEU A 128 -3.06 1.59 -7.30
CA LEU A 128 -2.59 0.32 -6.72
C LEU A 128 -3.00 0.21 -5.25
N ASN A 129 -3.28 -1.01 -4.79
CA ASN A 129 -3.75 -1.26 -3.43
C ASN A 129 -3.09 -2.50 -2.81
N GLY A 130 -3.52 -2.87 -1.59
CA GLY A 130 -2.99 -4.03 -0.88
C GLY A 130 -1.66 -3.75 -0.17
N SER A 131 -1.14 -4.77 0.52
CA SER A 131 0.07 -4.63 1.32
C SER A 131 1.31 -4.63 0.46
N ILE A 132 2.26 -3.79 0.86
CA ILE A 132 3.64 -3.89 0.42
C ILE A 132 4.22 -5.08 1.20
N THR A 133 4.64 -6.13 0.49
CA THR A 133 5.23 -7.30 1.15
C THR A 133 6.52 -6.90 1.89
N SER A 134 6.80 -7.58 3.00
CA SER A 134 8.01 -7.39 3.82
C SER A 134 9.33 -7.82 3.14
N GLN A 135 9.36 -7.87 1.81
CA GLN A 135 10.45 -8.42 0.99
C GLN A 135 11.10 -7.38 0.06
N ILE A 136 11.05 -6.10 0.42
CA ILE A 136 11.79 -5.03 -0.29
C ILE A 136 13.22 -4.98 0.24
N ASN A 137 14.04 -5.97 -0.12
CA ASN A 137 15.42 -6.01 0.38
C ASN A 137 16.46 -5.51 -0.64
N CYS A 138 16.06 -5.27 -1.90
CA CYS A 138 17.00 -5.04 -3.00
C CYS A 138 16.80 -3.70 -3.75
N VAL A 139 15.72 -2.97 -3.51
CA VAL A 139 15.38 -1.74 -4.24
C VAL A 139 16.13 -0.54 -3.62
N TYR A 140 16.89 0.21 -4.42
CA TYR A 140 17.53 1.45 -3.98
C TYR A 140 16.57 2.63 -3.99
N ASN A 141 15.79 2.77 -5.06
CA ASN A 141 14.84 3.86 -5.25
C ASN A 141 13.44 3.27 -5.45
N LEU A 142 12.59 3.40 -4.43
CA LEU A 142 11.21 2.93 -4.46
C LEU A 142 10.27 4.12 -4.29
N ASN A 143 9.51 4.45 -5.33
CA ASN A 143 8.47 5.46 -5.28
C ASN A 143 7.09 4.82 -5.45
N LEU A 144 6.29 4.89 -4.39
CA LEU A 144 4.92 4.36 -4.35
C LEU A 144 3.88 5.45 -4.04
N SER A 145 4.29 6.72 -4.06
CA SER A 145 3.43 7.86 -3.72
C SER A 145 2.19 7.92 -4.60
N HIS A 146 1.10 8.53 -4.12
CA HIS A 146 -0.13 8.67 -4.89
C HIS A 146 -0.70 7.32 -5.40
N ASN A 147 -0.85 6.36 -4.49
CA ASN A 147 -1.57 5.09 -4.65
C ASN A 147 -2.52 4.87 -3.45
N PHE A 148 -3.25 3.75 -3.44
CA PHE A 148 -4.11 3.30 -2.33
C PHE A 148 -3.52 2.10 -1.56
N LEU A 149 -2.18 2.04 -1.45
CA LEU A 149 -1.51 0.98 -0.70
C LEU A 149 -1.88 1.08 0.79
N GLU A 150 -2.09 -0.07 1.44
CA GLU A 150 -2.84 -0.21 2.70
C GLU A 150 -2.71 0.96 3.69
N GLU A 151 -3.80 1.73 3.77
CA GLU A 151 -4.16 2.75 4.77
C GLU A 151 -4.03 2.28 6.24
N LYS A 152 -3.87 0.97 6.45
CA LYS A 152 -3.83 0.34 7.78
C LYS A 152 -2.44 0.26 8.41
N CYS A 153 -1.38 0.58 7.67
CA CYS A 153 -0.07 0.85 8.25
C CYS A 153 -0.08 2.19 9.01
N ASP A 154 -0.76 3.19 8.46
CA ASP A 154 -0.96 4.48 9.12
C ASP A 154 -1.81 4.32 10.38
N VAL A 155 -2.91 3.55 10.30
CA VAL A 155 -3.75 3.22 11.46
C VAL A 155 -2.95 2.50 12.55
N TYR A 156 -2.13 1.50 12.20
CA TYR A 156 -1.31 0.80 13.20
C TYR A 156 -0.32 1.76 13.87
N SER A 157 0.37 2.59 13.08
CA SER A 157 1.32 3.57 13.57
C SER A 157 0.65 4.61 14.49
N PHE A 158 -0.57 5.04 14.14
CA PHE A 158 -1.40 5.89 15.00
C PHE A 158 -1.67 5.22 16.36
N GLY A 159 -2.07 3.94 16.37
CA GLY A 159 -2.31 3.20 17.61
C GLY A 159 -1.07 3.08 18.49
N VAL A 160 0.10 2.81 17.87
CA VAL A 160 1.41 2.74 18.56
C VAL A 160 1.73 4.08 19.23
N VAL A 161 1.72 5.17 18.46
CA VAL A 161 2.07 6.52 18.96
C VAL A 161 1.09 7.01 20.02
N THR A 162 -0.20 6.68 19.86
CA THR A 162 -1.23 7.05 20.84
C THR A 162 -1.00 6.36 22.18
N LEU A 163 -0.72 5.05 22.20
CA LEU A 163 -0.40 4.35 23.45
C LEU A 163 0.93 4.80 24.06
N GLU A 164 1.95 5.04 23.25
CA GLU A 164 3.23 5.61 23.72
C GLU A 164 2.99 6.94 24.46
N THR A 165 2.19 7.82 23.87
CA THR A 165 1.86 9.13 24.45
C THR A 165 1.09 9.01 25.77
N LEU A 166 0.15 8.06 25.87
CA LEU A 166 -0.70 7.90 27.05
C LEU A 166 -0.03 7.15 28.20
N THR A 167 0.88 6.23 27.89
CA THR A 167 1.56 5.39 28.89
C THR A 167 2.93 5.93 29.28
N GLY A 168 3.54 6.75 28.43
CA GLY A 168 4.91 7.23 28.60
C GLY A 168 5.97 6.13 28.49
N ARG A 169 5.63 4.97 27.89
CA ARG A 169 6.50 3.79 27.76
C ARG A 169 6.91 3.53 26.33
N ASP A 170 8.03 2.82 26.14
CA ASP A 170 8.50 2.40 24.82
C ASP A 170 7.47 1.48 24.13
N PRO A 171 7.16 1.72 22.84
CA PRO A 171 6.13 0.95 22.15
C PRO A 171 6.45 -0.54 21.98
N ARG A 172 7.72 -0.95 21.94
CA ARG A 172 8.08 -2.37 21.81
C ARG A 172 7.72 -3.14 23.07
N GLU A 173 7.91 -2.51 24.24
CA GLU A 173 7.48 -3.09 25.51
C GLU A 173 5.95 -3.23 25.53
N LEU A 174 5.21 -2.18 25.16
CA LEU A 174 3.74 -2.20 25.10
C LEU A 174 3.19 -3.30 24.18
N ILE A 175 3.77 -3.46 22.98
CA ILE A 175 3.34 -4.50 22.04
C ILE A 175 3.63 -5.90 22.60
N SER A 176 4.80 -6.09 23.23
CA SER A 176 5.11 -7.34 23.92
C SER A 176 4.14 -7.62 25.07
N PHE A 177 3.75 -6.59 25.82
CA PHE A 177 2.75 -6.67 26.89
C PHE A 177 1.38 -7.08 26.34
N LEU A 178 0.87 -6.42 25.31
CA LEU A 178 -0.45 -6.70 24.72
C LEU A 178 -0.56 -8.08 24.06
N SER A 179 0.58 -8.65 23.66
CA SER A 179 0.64 -10.01 23.10
C SER A 179 0.53 -11.12 24.16
N ASN A 180 0.71 -10.80 25.45
CA ASN A 180 0.70 -11.75 26.55
C ASN A 180 -0.71 -11.83 27.17
N SER A 181 -1.27 -13.03 27.34
CA SER A 181 -2.67 -13.19 27.80
C SER A 181 -2.89 -12.80 29.26
N THR A 182 -1.83 -12.73 30.08
CA THR A 182 -1.90 -12.34 31.49
C THR A 182 -2.08 -10.84 31.72
N THR A 183 -1.64 -9.99 30.79
CA THR A 183 -1.69 -8.52 30.90
C THR A 183 -3.04 -7.95 30.47
N GLN A 184 -3.84 -8.71 29.71
CA GLN A 184 -5.19 -8.32 29.30
C GLN A 184 -6.13 -8.11 30.51
N ASN A 185 -5.80 -8.71 31.66
CA ASN A 185 -6.52 -8.53 32.92
C ASN A 185 -6.05 -7.33 33.76
N MET A 186 -5.01 -6.60 33.34
CA MET A 186 -4.59 -5.38 34.04
C MET A 186 -5.63 -4.27 33.88
N LEU A 187 -5.73 -3.42 34.90
CA LEU A 187 -6.62 -2.28 34.89
C LEU A 187 -6.02 -1.14 34.08
N LEU A 188 -6.87 -0.38 33.39
CA LEU A 188 -6.44 0.74 32.56
C LEU A 188 -5.59 1.77 33.33
N LYS A 189 -5.96 2.07 34.58
CA LYS A 189 -5.25 3.01 35.45
C LYS A 189 -3.78 2.63 35.71
N ASP A 190 -3.47 1.34 35.68
CA ASP A 190 -2.11 0.83 35.97
C ASP A 190 -1.22 0.86 34.71
N LEU A 191 -1.84 1.06 33.53
CA LEU A 191 -1.17 1.18 32.24
C LEU A 191 -0.77 2.63 31.93
N LEU A 192 -1.62 3.59 32.28
CA LEU A 192 -1.43 5.01 31.95
C LEU A 192 -0.27 5.63 32.73
N ASP A 193 0.32 6.69 32.14
CA ASP A 193 1.35 7.46 32.81
C ASP A 193 0.79 8.01 34.15
N PRO A 194 1.47 7.78 35.30
CA PRO A 194 1.01 8.29 36.59
C PRO A 194 0.77 9.80 36.61
N ARG A 195 1.52 10.57 35.81
CA ARG A 195 1.36 12.02 35.68
C ARG A 195 0.03 12.39 35.04
N LEU A 196 -0.44 11.57 34.11
CA LEU A 196 -1.76 11.72 33.50
C LEU A 196 -2.85 11.41 34.54
N ALA A 197 -2.73 10.28 35.23
CA ALA A 197 -3.72 9.80 36.22
C ALA A 197 -4.00 10.77 37.38
N LEU A 198 -3.01 11.57 37.78
CA LEU A 198 -3.12 12.55 38.87
C LEU A 198 -3.94 13.81 38.51
N SER A 199 -4.29 14.00 37.23
CA SER A 199 -4.87 15.25 36.70
C SER A 199 -6.33 15.16 36.22
N ILE A 200 -6.94 13.96 36.26
CA ILE A 200 -8.12 13.63 35.43
C ILE A 200 -9.44 13.92 36.18
N CYS A 201 -10.35 14.70 35.58
CA CYS A 201 -11.75 14.79 36.02
C CYS A 201 -12.63 13.70 35.35
N GLN A 202 -13.85 13.47 35.83
CA GLN A 202 -14.70 12.38 35.30
C GLN A 202 -14.94 12.46 33.77
N LYS A 203 -14.97 13.67 33.20
CA LYS A 203 -15.12 13.86 31.75
C LYS A 203 -13.87 13.41 30.98
N ASP A 204 -12.69 13.82 31.45
CA ASP A 204 -11.41 13.45 30.86
C ASP A 204 -11.14 11.93 30.95
N THR A 205 -11.68 11.26 31.99
CA THR A 205 -11.55 9.79 32.09
C THR A 205 -12.25 9.08 30.94
N GLN A 206 -13.41 9.56 30.49
CA GLN A 206 -14.16 8.95 29.40
C GLN A 206 -13.45 9.14 28.06
N ASP A 207 -12.92 10.34 27.83
CA ASP A 207 -12.16 10.66 26.61
C ASP A 207 -10.90 9.81 26.50
N ILE A 208 -10.16 9.64 27.60
CA ILE A 208 -8.99 8.74 27.65
C ILE A 208 -9.39 7.29 27.38
N MET A 209 -10.50 6.81 27.95
CA MET A 209 -10.96 5.44 27.66
C MET A 209 -11.28 5.23 26.18
N ILE A 210 -11.91 6.22 25.53
CA ILE A 210 -12.22 6.17 24.08
C ILE A 210 -10.92 6.12 23.28
N VAL A 211 -9.98 7.03 23.56
CA VAL A 211 -8.70 7.10 22.84
C VAL A 211 -7.91 5.80 23.02
N VAL A 212 -7.90 5.21 24.22
CA VAL A 212 -7.22 3.92 24.47
C VAL A 212 -7.92 2.78 23.73
N SER A 213 -9.25 2.72 23.75
CA SER A 213 -10.01 1.72 22.97
C SER A 213 -9.68 1.80 21.48
N ILE A 214 -9.68 3.00 20.92
CA ILE A 214 -9.32 3.24 19.51
C ILE A 214 -7.89 2.77 19.24
N ALA A 215 -6.93 3.18 20.07
CA ALA A 215 -5.53 2.80 19.91
C ALA A 215 -5.33 1.28 19.97
N LEU A 216 -6.01 0.58 20.90
CA LEU A 216 -5.96 -0.87 21.01
C LEU A 216 -6.53 -1.59 19.78
N ALA A 217 -7.64 -1.11 19.23
CA ALA A 217 -8.20 -1.67 18.01
C ALA A 217 -7.29 -1.45 16.78
N CYS A 218 -6.64 -0.27 16.72
CA CYS A 218 -5.63 0.03 15.70
C CYS A 218 -4.43 -0.93 15.76
N LEU A 219 -4.10 -1.45 16.94
CA LEU A 219 -3.01 -2.39 17.16
C LEU A 219 -3.35 -3.87 16.89
N CYS A 220 -4.56 -4.16 16.35
CA CYS A 220 -4.94 -5.54 16.03
C CYS A 220 -3.87 -6.24 15.17
N SER A 221 -3.47 -7.44 15.59
CA SER A 221 -2.43 -8.23 14.90
C SER A 221 -2.85 -8.67 13.49
N LYS A 222 -4.17 -8.70 13.22
CA LYS A 222 -4.74 -9.02 11.91
C LYS A 222 -5.16 -7.72 11.20
N PRO A 223 -4.43 -7.23 10.18
CA PRO A 223 -4.70 -5.93 9.54
C PRO A 223 -6.15 -5.78 9.04
N LYS A 224 -6.77 -6.86 8.57
CA LYS A 224 -8.17 -6.83 8.11
C LYS A 224 -9.16 -6.32 9.15
N PHE A 225 -8.88 -6.51 10.45
CA PHE A 225 -9.76 -6.13 11.55
C PHE A 225 -9.42 -4.78 12.19
N ARG A 226 -8.33 -4.12 11.76
CA ARG A 226 -8.07 -2.74 12.20
C ARG A 226 -9.11 -1.79 11.57
N PRO A 227 -9.53 -0.72 12.26
CA PRO A 227 -10.34 0.33 11.64
C PRO A 227 -9.59 1.01 10.48
N SER A 228 -10.30 1.81 9.68
CA SER A 228 -9.68 2.77 8.77
C SER A 228 -9.35 4.08 9.50
N MET A 229 -8.51 4.95 8.92
CA MET A 229 -8.26 6.27 9.52
C MET A 229 -9.52 7.15 9.52
N GLN A 230 -10.45 6.94 8.58
CA GLN A 230 -11.75 7.61 8.56
C GLN A 230 -12.62 7.18 9.74
N ASP A 231 -12.63 5.87 10.05
CA ASP A 231 -13.36 5.35 11.22
C ASP A 231 -12.78 5.97 12.51
N VAL A 232 -11.45 5.96 12.66
CA VAL A 232 -10.73 6.58 13.78
C VAL A 232 -11.08 8.07 13.91
N SER A 233 -11.03 8.81 12.81
CA SER A 233 -11.36 10.25 12.80
C SER A 233 -12.82 10.52 13.17
N CYS A 234 -13.75 9.69 12.68
CA CYS A 234 -15.17 9.79 12.99
C CYS A 234 -15.45 9.54 14.48
N GLU A 235 -14.81 8.52 15.06
CA GLU A 235 -14.98 8.16 16.47
C GLU A 235 -14.37 9.22 17.40
N LEU A 236 -13.19 9.75 17.06
CA LEU A 236 -12.60 10.89 17.79
C LEU A 236 -13.40 12.18 17.66
N SER A 237 -14.17 12.36 16.57
CA SER A 237 -14.99 13.57 16.40
C SER A 237 -16.32 13.49 17.17
N ASN A 238 -16.82 12.28 17.42
CA ASN A 238 -18.08 12.01 18.08
C ASN A 238 -17.88 11.49 19.51
N PHE A 239 -17.33 12.31 20.41
CA PHE A 239 -17.22 12.06 21.86
C PHE A 239 -18.60 11.94 22.57
N LYS A 240 -19.45 11.02 22.12
CA LYS A 240 -20.73 10.66 22.73
C LYS A 240 -20.69 9.18 23.09
N MET A 241 -19.82 8.83 24.03
CA MET A 241 -19.75 7.46 24.53
C MET A 241 -20.08 7.41 26.02
N THR A 242 -21.20 6.77 26.36
CA THR A 242 -21.56 6.42 27.73
C THR A 242 -20.85 5.14 28.12
N LEU A 243 -19.72 5.25 28.82
CA LEU A 243 -19.07 4.10 29.45
C LEU A 243 -19.92 3.60 30.62
N LEU A 244 -20.36 2.34 30.56
CA LEU A 244 -21.08 1.64 31.65
C LEU A 244 -20.16 1.26 32.82
N SER A 245 -18.84 1.33 32.64
CA SER A 245 -17.82 0.89 33.59
C SER A 245 -17.04 2.07 34.16
N SER A 246 -16.71 2.03 35.45
CA SER A 246 -15.81 3.00 36.09
C SER A 246 -14.39 2.85 35.53
N PHE A 247 -13.70 3.98 35.29
CA PHE A 247 -12.29 4.03 34.87
C PHE A 247 -11.37 3.21 35.79
N HIS A 248 -11.74 3.06 37.06
CA HIS A 248 -10.93 2.41 38.07
C HIS A 248 -11.02 0.87 38.05
N GLU A 249 -12.01 0.32 37.33
CA GLU A 249 -12.35 -1.11 37.33
C GLU A 249 -12.26 -1.77 35.95
N ILE A 250 -12.08 -0.97 34.89
CA ILE A 250 -12.04 -1.49 33.52
C ILE A 250 -10.69 -2.12 33.19
N SER A 251 -10.72 -3.33 32.65
CA SER A 251 -9.52 -4.02 32.18
C SER A 251 -9.22 -3.74 30.71
N ILE A 252 -7.97 -3.94 30.31
CA ILE A 252 -7.54 -3.83 28.91
C ILE A 252 -8.33 -4.79 28.01
N HIS A 253 -8.59 -6.02 28.46
CA HIS A 253 -9.39 -7.00 27.72
C HIS A 253 -10.78 -6.46 27.36
N GLN A 254 -11.46 -5.82 28.33
CA GLN A 254 -12.80 -5.26 28.12
C GLN A 254 -12.80 -4.13 27.09
N LEU A 255 -11.70 -3.36 27.01
CA LEU A 255 -11.50 -2.33 26.00
C LEU A 255 -11.17 -2.92 24.62
N MET A 256 -10.44 -4.04 24.56
CA MET A 256 -10.08 -4.73 23.32
C MET A 256 -11.23 -5.50 22.67
N THR A 257 -12.19 -6.00 23.46
CA THR A 257 -13.37 -6.71 22.94
C THR A 257 -14.46 -5.77 22.42
N ARG A 258 -14.27 -4.44 22.52
CA ARG A 258 -15.21 -3.49 21.97
C ARG A 258 -15.12 -3.45 20.46
N GLU A 259 -16.26 -3.65 19.81
CA GLU A 259 -16.41 -3.31 18.40
C GLU A 259 -16.42 -1.78 18.26
N ILE A 260 -15.39 -1.25 17.62
CA ILE A 260 -15.48 0.07 16.99
C ILE A 260 -16.54 -0.06 15.91
N CYS A 261 -17.67 0.62 16.11
CA CYS A 261 -18.78 0.55 15.18
C CYS A 261 -18.30 0.95 13.78
N HIS A 262 -18.29 0.00 12.84
CA HIS A 262 -18.12 0.31 11.43
C HIS A 262 -19.25 1.27 11.01
N PRO A 263 -18.94 2.49 10.57
CA PRO A 263 -19.92 3.42 10.03
C PRO A 263 -20.26 3.02 8.59
N SER A 264 -20.69 1.79 8.38
CA SER A 264 -21.48 1.40 7.23
C SER A 264 -22.84 0.97 7.77
N CYS A 265 -23.86 1.80 7.53
CA CYS A 265 -25.27 1.66 7.93
C CYS A 265 -25.69 2.31 9.26
N LYS A 266 -25.71 3.64 9.33
CA LYS A 266 -26.84 4.40 9.93
C LYS A 266 -27.11 5.65 9.07
N SER A 267 -28.18 5.55 8.26
CA SER A 267 -29.13 6.58 7.78
C SER A 267 -28.70 8.04 7.96
N GLN A 268 -28.56 8.86 6.90
CA GLN A 268 -29.68 9.54 6.24
C GLN A 268 -30.82 9.86 7.22
N ASP A 269 -30.67 10.98 7.92
CA ASP A 269 -31.80 11.85 8.25
C ASP A 269 -31.72 13.08 7.32
#